data_AF-A0A7D9LU37-F1
#
_entry.id   AF-A0A7D9LU37-F1
#
_cell.length_a   1.000
_cell.length_b   1.000
_cell.length_c   1.000
_cell.angle_alpha   90.00
_cell.angle_beta   90.00
_cell.angle_gamma   90.00
#
_symmetry.space_group_name_H-M   'P 1'
#
loop_
_entity.id
_entity.type
_entity.pdbx_description
1 polymer ?
#
loop_
_entity_poly.entity_id
_entity_poly.type
_entity_poly.pdbx_seq_one_letter_code
_entity_poly.pdbx_strand_id
1 'polypeptide(L)'
;MHLNINSLQNKLEELKILIENFKAQVIFLSETKIDSSYPSEQFMLNGYTIYRKDRVKGGGGLMAYFSSNIPSKKLKLPRKFSTFEALAVQSKFGRHEVIVLGLYRPPKASGNNYYLRLENDLNDIITWASLQKQFLVITGDLNMDKLKPEEKEGKILCDI
;
A
#
# COMPACT_ATOMS: atom_id res chain seq x y z
N MET A 1 -7.75 -5.28 4.80
CA MET A 1 -8.62 -4.37 4.03
C MET A 1 -7.75 -3.33 3.35
N HIS A 2 -8.10 -2.91 2.13
CA HIS A 2 -7.53 -1.72 1.50
C HIS A 2 -8.65 -0.77 1.10
N LEU A 3 -8.37 0.53 1.16
CA LEU A 3 -9.28 1.60 0.77
C LEU A 3 -8.49 2.73 0.11
N ASN A 4 -8.85 3.11 -1.12
CA ASN A 4 -8.44 4.40 -1.66
C ASN A 4 -9.28 5.48 -0.97
N ILE A 5 -8.70 6.21 -0.01
CA ILE A 5 -9.45 7.14 0.85
C ILE A 5 -9.70 8.47 0.14
N ASN A 6 -8.90 8.81 -0.87
CA ASN A 6 -8.95 10.07 -1.60
C ASN A 6 -9.14 11.29 -0.68
N SER A 7 -8.06 11.68 0.00
CA SER A 7 -7.98 12.65 1.10
C SER A 7 -8.49 12.13 2.44
N LEU A 8 -7.56 11.96 3.39
CA LEU A 8 -7.86 11.46 4.74
C LEU A 8 -8.44 12.54 5.68
N GLN A 9 -8.07 13.81 5.49
CA GLN A 9 -8.22 14.86 6.52
C GLN A 9 -9.65 14.99 7.07
N ASN A 10 -10.66 14.87 6.21
CA ASN A 10 -12.07 15.04 6.59
C ASN A 10 -12.83 13.71 6.73
N LYS A 11 -12.15 12.57 6.66
CA LYS A 11 -12.75 11.23 6.63
C LYS A 11 -12.32 10.33 7.78
N LEU A 12 -11.63 10.88 8.78
CA LEU A 12 -11.07 10.09 9.88
C LEU A 12 -12.17 9.43 10.74
N GLU A 13 -13.26 10.14 11.03
CA GLU A 13 -14.37 9.58 11.82
C GLU A 13 -15.14 8.50 11.06
N GLU A 14 -15.40 8.71 9.77
CA GLU A 14 -16.01 7.68 8.91
C GLU A 14 -15.11 6.44 8.82
N LEU A 15 -13.80 6.64 8.70
CA LEU A 15 -12.82 5.56 8.69
C LEU A 15 -12.82 4.78 10.00
N LYS A 16 -12.93 5.43 11.17
CA LYS A 16 -13.04 4.76 12.48
C LYS A 16 -14.23 3.83 12.53
N ILE A 17 -15.41 4.34 12.18
CA ILE A 17 -16.66 3.56 12.14
C ILE A 17 -16.51 2.35 11.20
N LEU A 18 -15.92 2.57 10.02
CA LEU A 18 -15.67 1.51 9.06
C LEU A 18 -14.77 0.42 9.65
N ILE A 19 -13.65 0.79 10.26
CA ILE A 19 -12.68 -0.14 10.84
C ILE A 19 -13.29 -0.97 11.96
N GLU A 20 -14.07 -0.33 12.84
CA GLU A 20 -14.77 -0.99 13.94
C GLU A 20 -15.81 -2.00 13.43
N ASN A 21 -16.63 -1.61 12.45
CA ASN A 21 -17.66 -2.47 11.86
C ASN A 21 -17.06 -3.70 11.18
N PHE A 22 -15.98 -3.53 10.42
CA PHE A 22 -15.28 -4.63 9.75
C PHE A 22 -14.34 -5.42 10.67
N LYS A 23 -14.11 -4.96 11.90
CA LYS A 23 -13.11 -5.51 12.83
C LYS A 23 -11.75 -5.71 12.15
N ALA A 24 -11.36 -4.75 11.31
CA ALA A 24 -10.22 -4.91 10.42
C ALA A 24 -8.91 -4.85 11.21
N GLN A 25 -8.11 -5.93 11.22
CA GLN A 25 -6.82 -5.94 11.91
C GLN A 25 -5.69 -5.24 11.13
N VAL A 26 -5.81 -5.22 9.80
CA VAL A 26 -4.85 -4.58 8.90
C VAL A 26 -5.61 -3.77 7.86
N ILE A 27 -5.26 -2.48 7.79
CA ILE A 27 -5.85 -1.51 6.86
C ILE A 27 -4.74 -0.85 6.09
N PHE A 28 -4.88 -0.79 4.77
CA PHE A 28 -4.06 0.05 3.90
C PHE A 28 -4.91 1.15 3.27
N LEU A 29 -4.42 2.36 3.34
CA LEU A 29 -5.01 3.53 2.68
C LEU A 29 -4.09 4.02 1.57
N SER A 30 -4.66 4.27 0.40
CA SER A 30 -4.01 5.02 -0.69
C SER A 30 -4.68 6.37 -0.92
N GLU A 31 -3.95 7.29 -1.56
CA GLU A 31 -4.40 8.68 -1.77
C GLU A 31 -4.74 9.40 -0.46
N THR A 32 -3.89 9.25 0.56
CA THR A 32 -4.07 9.93 1.84
C THR A 32 -4.03 11.45 1.69
N LYS A 33 -3.25 11.96 0.72
CA LYS A 33 -3.09 13.40 0.41
C LYS A 33 -2.70 14.24 1.62
N ILE A 34 -1.85 13.67 2.47
CA ILE A 34 -1.21 14.33 3.61
C ILE A 34 0.30 14.34 3.41
N ASP A 35 0.96 15.31 4.04
CA ASP A 35 2.41 15.46 4.03
C ASP A 35 2.99 15.38 5.46
N SER A 36 4.31 15.55 5.56
CA SER A 36 5.03 15.47 6.83
C SER A 36 4.77 16.67 7.76
N SER A 37 4.04 17.70 7.33
CA SER A 37 3.63 18.80 8.23
C SER A 37 2.49 18.38 9.17
N TYR A 38 1.78 17.28 8.84
CA TYR A 38 0.72 16.76 9.70
C TYR A 38 1.28 15.76 10.72
N PRO A 39 1.12 16.02 12.03
CA PRO A 39 1.55 15.10 13.08
C PRO A 39 0.85 13.74 12.96
N SER A 40 1.52 12.65 13.34
CA SER A 40 0.92 11.31 13.22
C SER A 40 -0.19 11.09 14.24
N GLU A 41 -0.10 11.76 15.38
CA GLU A 41 -1.06 11.81 16.47
C GLU A 41 -2.46 12.18 15.98
N GLN A 42 -2.55 13.09 15.00
CA GLN A 42 -3.81 13.52 14.39
C GLN A 42 -4.55 12.37 13.69
N PHE A 43 -3.83 11.35 13.22
CA PHE A 43 -4.40 10.21 12.50
C PHE A 43 -4.33 8.91 13.31
N MET A 44 -4.03 8.99 14.61
CA MET A 44 -3.97 7.81 15.47
C MET A 44 -5.35 7.19 15.65
N LEU A 45 -5.39 5.87 15.58
CA LEU A 45 -6.56 5.07 15.90
C LEU A 45 -6.24 4.23 17.14
N ASN A 46 -7.14 4.24 18.12
CA ASN A 46 -6.94 3.50 19.37
C ASN A 46 -6.77 2.01 19.08
N GLY A 47 -5.72 1.40 19.63
CA GLY A 47 -5.41 -0.01 19.40
C GLY A 47 -4.78 -0.31 18.04
N TYR A 48 -4.27 0.69 17.32
CA TYR A 48 -3.52 0.50 16.07
C TYR A 48 -2.16 1.21 16.09
N THR A 49 -1.20 0.59 15.42
CA THR A 49 0.08 1.18 15.02
C THR A 49 -0.03 1.71 13.60
N ILE A 50 0.47 2.94 13.39
CA ILE A 50 0.44 3.63 12.10
C ILE A 50 1.79 3.56 11.38
N TYR A 51 1.76 3.30 10.07
CA TYR A 51 2.91 3.42 9.18
C TYR A 51 2.57 4.30 7.99
N ARG A 52 3.41 5.30 7.71
CA ARG A 52 3.16 6.29 6.66
C ARG A 52 4.25 6.32 5.61
N LYS A 53 3.86 6.62 4.38
CA LYS A 53 4.72 7.09 3.29
C LYS A 53 4.01 8.28 2.67
N ASP A 54 4.34 9.46 3.18
CA ASP A 54 3.75 10.71 2.75
C ASP A 54 4.41 11.22 1.47
N ARG A 55 3.70 12.11 0.77
CA ARG A 55 4.21 12.82 -0.40
C ARG A 55 4.11 14.33 -0.17
N VAL A 56 5.07 15.10 -0.67
CA VAL A 56 4.99 16.56 -0.64
C VAL A 56 3.80 17.01 -1.49
N LYS A 57 2.94 17.87 -0.91
CA LYS A 57 1.64 18.37 -1.42
C LYS A 57 1.34 18.06 -2.89
N GLY A 58 0.26 17.32 -3.12
CA GLY A 58 -0.30 17.02 -4.45
C GLY A 58 -0.29 15.53 -4.78
N GLY A 59 -1.40 14.85 -4.46
CA GLY A 59 -1.75 13.48 -4.90
C GLY A 59 -0.91 12.33 -4.32
N GLY A 60 -1.53 11.18 -4.10
CA GLY A 60 -0.89 9.96 -3.61
C GLY A 60 -0.76 9.89 -2.09
N GLY A 61 0.29 9.21 -1.64
CA GLY A 61 0.54 8.90 -0.24
C GLY A 61 -0.10 7.58 0.18
N LEU A 62 0.63 6.85 1.03
CA LEU A 62 0.22 5.57 1.61
C LEU A 62 0.22 5.64 3.13
N MET A 63 -0.77 5.01 3.74
CA MET A 63 -0.82 4.80 5.18
C MET A 63 -1.28 3.37 5.46
N ALA A 64 -0.74 2.76 6.51
CA ALA A 64 -1.21 1.48 6.99
C ALA A 64 -1.48 1.54 8.49
N TYR A 65 -2.57 0.89 8.91
CA TYR A 65 -2.89 0.63 10.31
C TYR A 65 -2.79 -0.87 10.56
N PHE A 66 -2.05 -1.24 11.59
CA PHE A 66 -1.96 -2.61 12.10
C PHE A 66 -2.46 -2.63 13.53
N SER A 67 -3.37 -3.54 13.85
CA SER A 67 -3.84 -3.70 15.23
C SER A 67 -2.64 -3.91 16.15
N SER A 68 -2.60 -3.23 17.29
CA SER A 68 -1.53 -3.37 18.28
C SER A 68 -1.46 -4.79 18.88
N ASN A 69 -2.48 -5.62 18.64
CA ASN A 69 -2.51 -7.03 19.03
C ASN A 69 -1.68 -7.94 18.10
N ILE A 70 -1.24 -7.43 16.95
CA ILE A 70 -0.36 -8.16 16.02
C ILE A 70 1.02 -7.47 15.93
N PRO A 71 2.13 -8.23 16.01
CA PRO A 71 3.44 -7.67 15.79
C PRO A 71 3.52 -7.07 14.39
N SER A 72 4.01 -5.84 14.28
CA SER A 72 4.22 -5.19 12.99
C SER A 72 5.50 -4.38 12.98
N LYS A 73 6.16 -4.34 11.83
CA LYS A 73 7.41 -3.59 11.62
C LYS A 73 7.49 -3.12 10.18
N LYS A 74 7.58 -1.81 9.98
CA LYS A 74 7.86 -1.23 8.65
C LYS A 74 9.21 -1.73 8.12
N LEU A 75 9.22 -2.22 6.89
CA LEU A 75 10.42 -2.62 6.20
C LEU A 75 10.95 -1.49 5.32
N LYS A 76 12.28 -1.40 5.22
CA LYS A 76 12.93 -0.54 4.23
C LYS A 76 12.88 -1.23 2.88
N LEU A 77 12.32 -0.56 1.88
CA LEU A 77 12.28 -1.06 0.51
C LEU A 77 13.70 -1.12 -0.09
N PRO A 78 13.96 -2.05 -1.03
CA PRO A 78 15.30 -2.26 -1.60
C PRO A 78 15.75 -1.05 -2.43
N ARG A 79 14.80 -0.33 -3.04
CA ARG A 79 15.03 0.88 -3.81
C ARG A 79 13.79 1.77 -3.81
N LYS A 80 13.91 2.94 -4.42
CA LYS A 80 12.74 3.76 -4.80
C LYS A 80 12.15 3.18 -6.10
N PHE A 81 10.83 3.08 -6.14
CA PHE A 81 10.08 2.69 -7.33
C PHE A 81 9.54 3.96 -8.00
N SER A 82 9.60 3.99 -9.33
CA SER A 82 9.28 5.18 -10.12
C SER A 82 7.86 5.17 -10.66
N THR A 83 7.27 3.98 -10.79
CA THR A 83 5.98 3.76 -11.44
C THR A 83 4.83 3.65 -10.45
N PHE A 84 5.12 3.34 -9.19
CA PHE A 84 4.15 3.24 -8.10
C PHE A 84 4.75 3.62 -6.74
N GLU A 85 3.88 3.91 -5.79
CA GLU A 85 4.17 3.99 -4.37
C GLU A 85 4.02 2.61 -3.74
N ALA A 86 4.86 2.34 -2.73
CA ALA A 86 4.86 1.08 -2.00
C ALA A 86 5.15 1.34 -0.51
N LEU A 87 4.47 0.60 0.35
CA LEU A 87 4.69 0.53 1.79
C LEU A 87 4.73 -0.94 2.20
N ALA A 88 5.86 -1.38 2.74
CA ALA A 88 6.06 -2.75 3.19
C ALA A 88 6.04 -2.83 4.72
N VAL A 89 5.23 -3.73 5.26
CA VAL A 89 5.16 -4.01 6.69
C VAL A 89 5.27 -5.51 6.91
N GLN A 90 6.27 -5.93 7.68
CA GLN A 90 6.36 -7.29 8.18
C GLN A 90 5.39 -7.44 9.35
N SER A 91 4.66 -8.54 9.39
CA SER A 91 3.78 -8.89 10.49
C SER A 91 3.77 -10.41 10.72
N LYS A 92 3.04 -10.85 11.75
CA LYS A 92 2.87 -12.26 12.10
C LYS A 92 1.40 -12.56 12.33
N PHE A 93 0.87 -13.53 11.59
CA PHE A 93 -0.50 -14.02 11.75
C PHE A 93 -0.46 -15.47 12.22
N GLY A 94 -0.77 -15.69 13.50
CA GLY A 94 -0.57 -16.99 14.14
C GLY A 94 0.92 -17.39 14.12
N ARG A 95 1.24 -18.51 13.46
CA ARG A 95 2.62 -18.99 13.29
C ARG A 95 3.34 -18.46 12.04
N HIS A 96 2.62 -17.76 11.16
CA HIS A 96 3.12 -17.36 9.86
C HIS A 96 3.70 -15.95 9.91
N GLU A 97 4.98 -15.80 9.57
CA GLU A 97 5.55 -14.50 9.27
C GLU A 97 5.17 -14.09 7.85
N VAL A 98 4.67 -12.87 7.70
CA VAL A 98 4.08 -12.37 6.46
C VAL A 98 4.64 -10.99 6.16
N ILE A 99 4.93 -10.71 4.88
CA ILE A 99 5.10 -9.34 4.39
C ILE A 99 3.77 -8.89 3.79
N VAL A 100 3.26 -7.74 4.25
CA VAL A 100 2.11 -7.08 3.65
C VAL A 100 2.61 -5.86 2.87
N LEU A 101 2.40 -5.89 1.55
CA LEU A 101 2.72 -4.80 0.62
C LEU A 101 1.46 -4.02 0.28
N GLY A 102 1.45 -2.74 0.63
CA GLY A 102 0.50 -1.76 0.11
C GLY A 102 1.07 -1.07 -1.10
N LEU A 103 0.43 -1.19 -2.26
CA LEU A 103 0.84 -0.55 -3.51
C LEU A 103 -0.17 0.52 -3.94
N TYR A 104 0.32 1.63 -4.49
CA TYR A 104 -0.51 2.60 -5.19
C TYR A 104 0.16 3.06 -6.47
N ARG A 105 -0.45 2.77 -7.62
CA ARG A 105 0.01 3.26 -8.93
C ARG A 105 -0.88 4.44 -9.35
N PRO A 106 -0.32 5.63 -9.61
CA PRO A 106 -1.08 6.73 -10.19
C PRO A 106 -1.71 6.35 -11.53
N PRO A 107 -2.92 6.83 -11.85
CA PRO A 107 -3.67 6.41 -13.05
C PRO A 107 -3.03 6.82 -14.37
N LYS A 108 -2.16 7.84 -14.36
CA LYS A 108 -1.51 8.34 -15.57
C LYS A 108 -0.11 7.74 -15.73
N ALA A 109 0.05 6.90 -16.74
CA ALA A 109 1.38 6.51 -17.23
C ALA A 109 2.17 7.75 -17.64
N SER A 110 3.44 7.83 -17.25
CA SER A 110 4.29 8.98 -17.59
C SER A 110 5.72 8.57 -17.94
N GLY A 111 6.30 9.28 -18.93
CA GLY A 111 7.64 9.02 -19.45
C GLY A 111 7.74 7.84 -20.42
N ASN A 112 8.87 7.74 -21.11
CA ASN A 112 9.14 6.72 -22.14
C ASN A 112 9.14 5.31 -21.54
N ASN A 113 8.81 4.25 -22.29
CA ASN A 113 8.89 2.85 -21.82
C ASN A 113 8.23 2.58 -20.44
N TYR A 114 7.15 3.31 -20.11
CA TYR A 114 6.52 3.25 -18.79
C TYR A 114 6.09 1.83 -18.39
N TYR A 115 5.45 1.09 -19.29
CA TYR A 115 4.95 -0.26 -19.01
C TYR A 115 6.07 -1.26 -18.72
N LEU A 116 7.17 -1.21 -19.47
CA LEU A 116 8.35 -2.03 -19.20
C LEU A 116 8.97 -1.70 -17.84
N ARG A 117 9.03 -0.41 -17.47
CA ARG A 117 9.47 -0.03 -16.12
C ARG A 117 8.51 -0.51 -15.04
N LEU A 118 7.20 -0.48 -15.30
CA LEU A 118 6.19 -0.92 -14.34
C LEU A 118 6.34 -2.42 -14.08
N GLU A 119 6.47 -3.20 -15.14
CA GLU A 119 6.73 -4.65 -15.07
C GLU A 119 8.02 -4.95 -14.29
N ASN A 120 9.13 -4.29 -14.62
CA ASN A 120 10.38 -4.43 -13.88
C ASN A 120 10.28 -3.99 -12.40
N ASP A 121 9.60 -2.87 -12.14
CA ASP A 121 9.37 -2.38 -10.77
C ASP A 121 8.53 -3.39 -9.95
N LEU A 122 7.51 -4.02 -10.55
CA LEU A 122 6.67 -5.04 -9.91
C LEU A 122 7.45 -6.33 -9.68
N ASN A 123 8.18 -6.82 -10.68
CA ASN A 123 9.01 -8.02 -10.55
C ASN A 123 10.07 -7.86 -9.47
N ASP A 124 10.73 -6.69 -9.40
CA ASP A 124 11.75 -6.41 -8.39
C ASP A 124 11.18 -6.43 -6.97
N ILE A 125 10.05 -5.76 -6.72
CA ILE A 125 9.48 -5.68 -5.36
C ILE A 125 8.95 -7.04 -4.90
N ILE A 126 8.36 -7.82 -5.81
CA ILE A 126 7.79 -9.13 -5.51
C ILE A 126 8.90 -10.16 -5.28
N THR A 127 9.93 -10.16 -6.13
CA THR A 127 11.12 -11.01 -5.93
C THR A 127 11.79 -10.68 -4.61
N TRP A 128 12.03 -9.39 -4.32
CA TRP A 128 12.59 -8.96 -3.05
C TRP A 128 11.75 -9.47 -1.86
N ALA A 129 10.43 -9.27 -1.88
CA ALA A 129 9.58 -9.69 -0.77
C ALA A 129 9.55 -11.22 -0.59
N SER A 130 9.51 -11.96 -1.70
CA SER A 130 9.48 -13.44 -1.69
C SER A 130 10.79 -14.06 -1.18
N LEU A 131 11.93 -13.38 -1.37
CA LEU A 131 13.21 -13.79 -0.79
C LEU A 131 13.29 -13.54 0.72
N GLN A 132 12.49 -12.61 1.26
CA GLN A 132 12.50 -12.29 2.69
C GLN A 132 11.60 -13.23 3.51
N LYS A 133 10.41 -13.56 2.99
CA LYS A 133 9.39 -14.38 3.68
C LYS A 133 8.61 -15.23 2.70
N GLN A 134 8.19 -16.41 3.17
CA GLN A 134 7.38 -17.35 2.39
C GLN A 134 5.98 -16.81 2.07
N PHE A 135 5.37 -16.07 3.00
CA PHE A 135 4.02 -15.55 2.84
C PHE A 135 4.05 -14.07 2.51
N LEU A 136 3.43 -13.74 1.38
CA LEU A 136 3.30 -12.39 0.86
C LEU A 136 1.83 -12.06 0.66
N VAL A 137 1.40 -10.91 1.16
CA VAL A 137 0.09 -10.33 0.88
C VAL A 137 0.31 -9.02 0.15
N ILE A 138 -0.23 -8.91 -1.06
CA ILE A 138 -0.19 -7.68 -1.85
C ILE A 138 -1.60 -7.10 -1.86
N THR A 139 -1.71 -5.82 -1.54
CA THR A 139 -2.97 -5.08 -1.55
C THR A 139 -2.74 -3.68 -2.07
N GLY A 140 -3.78 -3.02 -2.56
CA GLY A 140 -3.61 -1.66 -3.05
C GLY A 140 -4.50 -1.33 -4.24
N ASP A 141 -4.25 -0.15 -4.79
CA ASP A 141 -4.90 0.34 -5.99
C ASP A 141 -3.84 0.55 -7.07
N LEU A 142 -3.81 -0.35 -8.05
CA LEU A 142 -2.89 -0.28 -9.17
C LEU A 142 -3.44 0.58 -10.32
N ASN A 143 -4.69 1.02 -10.28
CA ASN A 143 -5.35 1.68 -11.41
C ASN A 143 -5.10 0.94 -12.75
N MET A 144 -5.14 -0.40 -12.73
CA MET A 144 -4.93 -1.25 -13.91
C MET A 144 -6.23 -1.98 -14.23
N ASP A 145 -6.64 -1.95 -15.49
CA ASP A 145 -7.83 -2.65 -15.93
C ASP A 145 -7.56 -4.16 -16.06
N LYS A 146 -8.10 -4.92 -15.11
CA LYS A 146 -7.96 -6.38 -15.06
C LYS A 146 -8.96 -7.10 -15.97
N LEU A 147 -9.99 -6.39 -16.44
CA LEU A 147 -11.05 -6.99 -17.26
C LEU A 147 -10.64 -7.15 -18.71
N LYS A 148 -9.47 -6.61 -19.08
CA LYS A 148 -8.90 -6.65 -20.43
C LYS A 148 -7.51 -7.29 -20.42
N PRO A 149 -7.41 -8.60 -20.16
CA PRO A 149 -6.13 -9.32 -20.06
C PRO A 149 -5.28 -9.21 -21.33
N GLU A 150 -5.88 -8.96 -22.48
CA GLU A 150 -5.22 -8.75 -23.77
C GLU A 150 -4.51 -7.39 -23.92
N GLU A 151 -4.93 -6.38 -23.16
CA GLU A 151 -4.28 -5.08 -23.12
C GLU A 151 -2.97 -5.14 -22.33
N LYS A 152 -2.06 -4.18 -22.56
CA LYS A 152 -0.70 -4.20 -21.96
C LYS A 152 -0.73 -4.31 -20.43
N GLU A 153 -1.66 -3.62 -19.78
CA GLU A 153 -1.79 -3.65 -18.33
C GLU A 153 -2.32 -5.01 -17.84
N GLY A 154 -3.30 -5.58 -18.54
CA GLY A 154 -3.83 -6.91 -18.23
C GLY A 154 -2.76 -7.98 -18.29
N LYS A 155 -1.91 -7.98 -19.34
CA LYS A 155 -0.80 -8.93 -19.50
C LYS A 155 0.18 -8.88 -18.34
N ILE A 156 0.64 -7.68 -17.97
CA ILE A 156 1.59 -7.50 -16.85
C ILE A 156 1.06 -8.14 -15.57
N LEU A 157 -0.26 -8.09 -15.32
CA LEU A 157 -0.83 -8.67 -14.11
C LEU A 157 -0.98 -10.19 -14.15
N CYS A 158 -1.06 -10.79 -15.34
CA CYS A 158 -1.09 -12.24 -15.50
C CYS A 158 0.29 -12.89 -15.35
N ASP A 159 1.35 -12.12 -15.60
CA ASP A 159 2.74 -12.60 -15.58
C ASP A 159 3.41 -12.47 -14.19
N ILE A 160 2.69 -11.93 -13.20
CA ILE A 160 3.11 -11.75 -11.80
C ILE A 160 2.68 -12.93 -10.94
#